data_AF-A0A379VL30-F1
#
_entry.id   AF-A0A379VL30-F1
#
_cell.length_a   1.000
_cell.length_b   1.000
_cell.length_c   1.000
_cell.angle_alpha   90.00
_cell.angle_beta   90.00
_cell.angle_gamma   90.00
#
_symmetry.space_group_name_H-M   'P 1'
#
loop_
_entity.id
_entity.type
_entity.pdbx_description
1 polymer ?
#
loop_
_entity_poly.entity_id
_entity_poly.type
_entity_poly.pdbx_seq_one_letter_code
_entity_poly.pdbx_strand_id
1 'polypeptide(L)' 'MRLSPPVAPVAIQTATRLRRQLAAGSQVDASHFWREANSLALPLVTAINGADDEREVTFLWRAASPLRGFMFA' A
#
# COMPACT_ATOMS: atom_id res chain seq x y z
N MET A 1 25.82 4.65 -3.78
CA MET A 1 24.44 4.33 -4.22
C MET A 1 24.03 3.02 -3.58
N ARG A 2 23.08 3.05 -2.63
CA ARG A 2 22.52 1.84 -2.04
C ARG A 2 21.54 1.27 -3.06
N LEU A 3 21.97 0.27 -3.81
CA LEU A 3 21.10 -0.46 -4.75
C LEU A 3 19.95 -1.07 -3.94
N SER A 4 18.76 -0.49 -4.06
CA SER A 4 17.55 -1.11 -3.56
C SER A 4 17.47 -2.53 -4.16
N PRO A 5 17.19 -3.57 -3.35
CA PRO A 5 17.05 -4.91 -3.89
C PRO A 5 15.98 -4.91 -4.99
N PRO A 6 16.12 -5.72 -6.05
CA PRO A 6 15.14 -5.79 -7.12
C PRO A 6 13.78 -6.16 -6.50
N VAL A 7 12.81 -5.25 -6.61
CA VAL A 7 11.45 -5.51 -6.15
C VAL A 7 10.90 -6.63 -7.03
N ALA A 8 10.55 -7.76 -6.41
CA ALA A 8 10.03 -8.92 -7.14
C ALA A 8 8.79 -8.51 -7.97
N PRO A 9 8.63 -9.00 -9.22
CA PRO A 9 7.48 -8.66 -10.06
C PRO A 9 6.11 -8.88 -9.39
N VAL A 10 6.02 -9.91 -8.54
CA VAL A 10 4.84 -10.19 -7.70
C VAL A 10 4.52 -9.02 -6.77
N ALA A 11 5.52 -8.43 -6.12
CA ALA A 11 5.31 -7.30 -5.22
C ALA A 11 4.78 -6.06 -5.95
N ILE A 12 5.25 -5.80 -7.17
CA ILE A 12 4.77 -4.69 -8.03
C ILE A 12 3.29 -4.90 -8.41
N GLN A 13 2.92 -6.13 -8.76
CA GLN A 13 1.54 -6.47 -9.12
C GLN A 13 0.59 -6.35 -7.92
N THR A 14 1.01 -6.88 -6.76
CA THR A 14 0.25 -6.76 -5.50
C THR A 14 0.07 -5.30 -5.11
N ALA A 15 1.15 -4.50 -5.14
CA ALA A 15 1.06 -3.07 -4.84
C ALA A 15 0.13 -2.32 -5.81
N THR A 16 0.16 -2.64 -7.10
CA THR A 16 -0.74 -2.06 -8.10
C THR A 16 -2.20 -2.44 -7.89
N ARG A 17 -2.46 -3.64 -7.38
CA ARG A 17 -3.82 -4.07 -7.05
C ARG A 17 -4.35 -3.35 -5.81
N LEU A 18 -3.56 -3.29 -4.74
CA LEU A 18 -3.92 -2.59 -3.50
C LEU A 18 -4.23 -1.11 -3.76
N ARG A 19 -3.39 -0.43 -4.56
CA ARG A 19 -3.63 0.96 -4.97
C ARG A 19 -4.96 1.14 -5.71
N ARG A 20 -5.27 0.24 -6.65
CA ARG A 20 -6.56 0.27 -7.36
C ARG A 20 -7.75 0.08 -6.43
N GLN A 21 -7.63 -0.81 -5.45
CA GLN A 21 -8.69 -1.02 -4.45
C GLN A 21 -8.89 0.22 -3.57
N LEU A 22 -7.82 0.91 -3.18
CA LEU A 22 -7.92 2.18 -2.44
C LEU A 22 -8.56 3.29 -3.29
N ALA A 23 -8.16 3.42 -4.56
CA ALA A 23 -8.68 4.45 -5.47
C ALA A 23 -10.14 4.21 -5.88
N ALA A 24 -10.61 2.95 -5.88
CA ALA A 24 -11.97 2.61 -6.29
C ALA A 24 -13.05 3.15 -5.33
N GLY A 25 -12.70 3.46 -4.07
CA GLY A 25 -13.63 4.00 -3.08
C GLY A 25 -14.82 3.08 -2.74
N SER A 26 -14.81 1.85 -3.23
CA SER A 26 -15.87 0.85 -3.01
C SER A 26 -15.56 -0.02 -1.81
N GLN A 27 -16.57 -0.79 -1.36
CA GLN A 27 -16.39 -1.73 -0.25
C GLN A 27 -15.34 -2.78 -0.61
N VAL A 28 -14.19 -2.72 0.05
CA VAL A 28 -13.11 -3.70 -0.09
C VAL A 28 -13.33 -4.83 0.92
N ASP A 29 -13.08 -6.08 0.52
CA ASP A 29 -12.88 -7.16 1.49
C ASP A 29 -11.60 -6.85 2.30
N ALA A 30 -11.81 -6.26 3.49
CA ALA A 30 -10.73 -5.83 4.36
C ALA A 30 -9.81 -6.99 4.77
N SER A 31 -10.33 -8.21 4.90
CA SER A 31 -9.51 -9.36 5.30
C SER A 31 -8.57 -9.78 4.17
N HIS A 32 -9.06 -9.84 2.94
CA HIS A 32 -8.24 -10.12 1.77
C HIS A 32 -7.21 -9.01 1.52
N PHE A 33 -7.64 -7.75 1.57
CA PHE A 33 -6.79 -6.57 1.37
C PHE A 33 -5.59 -6.58 2.32
N TRP A 34 -5.83 -6.76 3.63
CA TRP A 34 -4.75 -6.74 4.60
C TRP A 34 -3.83 -7.96 4.52
N ARG A 35 -4.33 -9.11 4.01
CA ARG A 35 -3.48 -10.26 3.73
C ARG A 35 -2.49 -9.96 2.60
N GLU A 36 -2.96 -9.35 1.52
CA GLU A 36 -2.12 -8.91 0.41
C GLU A 36 -1.16 -7.78 0.86
N ALA A 37 -1.64 -6.80 1.63
CA ALA A 37 -0.81 -5.72 2.15
C ALA A 37 0.31 -6.23 3.08
N ASN A 38 0.01 -7.17 3.98
CA ASN A 38 1.02 -7.76 4.87
C ASN A 38 2.04 -8.64 4.14
N SER A 39 1.71 -9.12 2.93
CA SER A 39 2.68 -9.85 2.09
C SER A 39 3.75 -8.92 1.49
N LEU A 40 3.50 -7.61 1.49
CA LEU A 40 4.47 -6.60 1.09
C LEU A 40 5.29 -6.16 2.31
N ALA A 41 6.61 -6.30 2.22
CA ALA A 41 7.53 -5.81 3.25
C ALA A 41 7.81 -4.30 3.16
N LEU A 42 7.19 -3.59 2.21
CA LEU A 42 7.50 -2.21 1.84
C LEU A 42 6.21 -1.41 1.57
N PRO A 43 6.23 -0.07 1.74
CA PRO A 43 5.10 0.79 1.39
C PRO A 43 4.75 0.70 -0.09
N LEU A 44 3.53 1.13 -0.44
CA LEU A 44 3.10 1.17 -1.84
C LEU A 44 3.79 2.37 -2.51
N VAL A 45 4.65 2.11 -3.49
CA VAL A 45 5.41 3.15 -4.19
C VAL A 45 4.91 3.28 -5.63
N THR A 46 4.62 4.52 -6.05
CA THR A 46 4.27 4.88 -7.43
C THR A 46 5.28 5.88 -7.98
N ALA A 47 5.68 5.73 -9.24
CA ALA A 47 6.44 6.75 -9.95
C ALA A 47 5.54 7.95 -10.28
N ILE A 48 6.06 9.16 -10.12
CA ILE A 48 5.38 10.37 -10.57
C ILE A 48 5.81 10.63 -12.01
N ASN A 49 4.85 10.76 -12.93
CA ASN A 49 5.15 11.03 -14.33
C ASN A 49 5.86 12.38 -14.45
N GLY A 50 7.05 12.39 -15.06
CA GLY A 50 7.83 13.61 -15.29
C GLY A 50 8.76 14.02 -14.15
N ALA A 51 8.87 13.23 -13.08
CA ALA A 51 9.80 13.45 -11.98
C ALA A 51 10.57 12.17 -11.64
N ASP A 52 11.75 12.00 -12.25
CA ASP A 52 12.55 10.78 -12.12
C ASP A 52 13.05 10.53 -10.69
N ASP A 53 13.12 11.59 -9.89
CA ASP A 53 13.64 11.56 -8.51
C ASP A 53 12.54 11.52 -7.45
N GLU A 54 11.28 11.73 -7.84
CA GLU A 54 10.15 11.78 -6.92
C GLU A 54 9.28 10.53 -7.01
N ARG A 55 8.75 10.11 -5.86
CA ARG A 55 7.89 8.94 -5.75
C ARG A 55 6.74 9.26 -4.82
N GLU A 56 5.54 8.88 -5.22
CA GLU A 56 4.40 8.82 -4.31
C GLU A 56 4.56 7.57 -3.44
N VAL A 57 4.51 7.74 -2.12
CA VAL A 57 4.67 6.65 -1.15
C VAL A 57 3.45 6.60 -0.25
N THR A 58 2.70 5.51 -0.31
CA THR A 58 1.55 5.26 0.55
C THR A 58 1.92 4.30 1.67
N PHE A 59 1.77 4.75 2.92
CA PHE A 59 1.91 3.91 4.10
C PHE A 59 0.56 3.35 4.51
N LEU A 60 0.50 2.05 4.72
CA LEU A 60 -0.69 1.37 5.22
C LEU A 60 -0.48 1.02 6.69
N TRP A 61 -1.46 1.38 7.52
CA TRP A 61 -1.48 1.01 8.92
C TRP A 61 -2.82 0.36 9.28
N ARG A 62 -2.73 -0.80 9.94
CA ARG A 62 -3.88 -1.48 10.53
C ARG A 62 -3.67 -1.55 12.02
N ALA A 63 -4.68 -1.16 12.78
CA ALA A 63 -4.66 -1.40 14.21
C ALA A 63 -4.65 -2.89 14.54
N ALA A 64 -3.87 -3.26 15.55
CA ALA A 64 -3.77 -4.64 16.02
C ALA A 64 -5.07 -5.15 16.67
N SER A 65 -5.90 -4.25 17.17
CA SER A 65 -7.15 -4.58 17.86
C SER A 65 -8.30 -3.72 17.32
N PRO A 66 -9.55 -4.21 17.38
CA PRO A 66 -10.72 -3.39 17.10
C PRO A 66 -10.72 -2.18 18.02
N LEU A 67 -10.82 -1.01 17.42
CA LEU A 67 -10.80 0.24 18.15
C LEU A 67 -12.23 0.55 18.58
N ARG A 68 -12.41 0.79 19.87
CA ARG A 68 -13.71 1.12 20.46
C ARG A 68 -13.80 2.65 20.57
N GLY A 69 -14.78 3.24 19.87
CA GLY A 69 -15.16 4.64 20.07
C GLY A 69 -14.25 5.69 19.44
N PHE A 70 -13.98 5.60 18.13
CA PHE A 70 -13.30 6.70 17.45
C PHE A 70 -14.18 7.93 17.29
N MET A 71 -13.80 8.99 17.98
CA MET A 71 -14.15 10.36 17.63
C MET A 71 -12.93 10.91 16.88
N PHE A 72 -13.08 11.27 15.61
CA PHE A 72 -12.11 12.16 14.97
C PHE A 72 -12.31 13.54 15.64
N ALA A 73 -11.29 14.01 16.35
CA ALA A 73 -11.20 15.41 16.77
C ALA A 73 -10.57 16.23 15.65
#